data_AF-A0A7S4DFP6-F1
#
_entry.id   AF-A0A7S4DFP6-F1
#
_cell.length_a   1.000
_cell.length_b   1.000
_cell.length_c   1.000
_cell.angle_alpha   90.00
_cell.angle_beta   90.00
_cell.angle_gamma   90.00
#
_symmetry.space_group_name_H-M   'P 1'
#
loop_
_entity.id
_entity.type
_entity.pdbx_description
1 polymer ?
#
loop_
_entity_poly.entity_id
_entity_poly.type
_entity_poly.pdbx_seq_one_letter_code
_entity_poly.pdbx_strand_id
1 'polypeptide(L)'
;SIRQPVSMASESAPSKPVVVVLFSSYGSGSVLARKRTSWLLDLFAHQKKLDVLEIDGTKHVEDRKHLWGVSGAKSYPQVFIRTSGVDKYVGGYEDVHSMVETDTFWDTFKGCAEEGSGR
;
A
#
# COMPACT_ATOMS: atom_id res chain seq x y z
N SER A 1 51.23 -1.37 -14.11
CA SER A 1 50.06 -0.78 -13.45
C SER A 1 48.93 -1.78 -13.41
N ILE A 2 48.56 -2.17 -12.19
CA ILE A 2 47.55 -3.20 -11.89
C ILE A 2 46.16 -2.59 -12.04
N ARG A 3 45.26 -3.31 -12.71
CA ARG A 3 43.85 -2.96 -12.94
C ARG A 3 43.10 -2.95 -11.60
N GLN A 4 42.44 -1.84 -11.26
CA GLN A 4 41.46 -1.83 -10.17
C GLN A 4 40.15 -2.46 -10.69
N PRO A 5 39.50 -3.36 -9.94
CA PRO A 5 38.14 -3.77 -10.24
C PRO A 5 37.18 -2.65 -9.82
N VAL A 6 36.40 -2.15 -10.76
CA VAL A 6 35.23 -1.31 -10.49
C VAL A 6 34.22 -2.19 -9.78
N SER A 7 34.00 -1.92 -8.50
CA SER A 7 32.97 -2.60 -7.72
C SER A 7 31.61 -2.23 -8.32
N MET A 8 31.00 -3.18 -9.04
CA MET A 8 29.63 -3.03 -9.52
C MET A 8 28.71 -2.88 -8.32
N ALA A 9 27.84 -1.86 -8.39
CA ALA A 9 26.78 -1.63 -7.45
C ALA A 9 26.00 -2.93 -7.25
N SER A 10 25.79 -3.29 -5.98
CA SER A 10 24.90 -4.39 -5.62
C SER A 10 23.50 -4.00 -6.08
N GLU A 11 23.07 -4.60 -7.19
CA GLU A 11 21.70 -4.52 -7.69
C GLU A 11 20.84 -5.28 -6.66
N SER A 12 20.37 -4.55 -5.65
CA SER A 12 19.44 -5.08 -4.66
C SER A 12 18.21 -5.57 -5.42
N ALA A 13 17.95 -6.88 -5.37
CA ALA A 13 16.78 -7.49 -5.99
C ALA A 13 15.51 -6.66 -5.68
N PRO A 14 14.58 -6.51 -6.64
CA PRO A 14 13.37 -5.73 -6.42
C PRO A 14 12.63 -6.29 -5.20
N SER A 15 12.44 -5.46 -4.17
CA SER A 15 11.72 -5.90 -2.97
C SER A 15 10.26 -6.17 -3.33
N LYS A 16 9.70 -7.28 -2.82
CA LYS A 16 8.28 -7.63 -2.99
C LYS A 16 7.39 -6.41 -2.67
N PRO A 17 6.41 -6.07 -3.54
CA PRO A 17 5.51 -4.96 -3.28
C PRO A 17 4.60 -5.25 -2.09
N VAL A 18 4.31 -4.23 -1.27
CA VAL A 18 3.44 -4.31 -0.09
C VAL A 18 2.29 -3.32 -0.24
N VAL A 19 1.08 -3.72 0.14
CA VAL A 19 -0.08 -2.81 0.19
C VAL A 19 0.02 -1.95 1.44
N VAL A 20 -0.05 -0.64 1.30
CA VAL A 20 -0.06 0.28 2.44
C VAL A 20 -1.44 0.88 2.60
N VAL A 21 -2.01 0.78 3.79
CA VAL A 21 -3.30 1.40 4.14
C VAL A 21 -3.06 2.53 5.13
N LEU A 22 -3.20 3.77 4.66
CA LEU A 22 -3.16 4.96 5.49
C LEU A 22 -4.57 5.24 6.04
N PHE A 23 -4.69 5.27 7.37
CA PHE A 23 -5.92 5.59 8.07
C PHE A 23 -5.67 6.54 9.25
N SER A 24 -6.73 6.86 10.00
CA SER A 24 -6.63 7.73 11.17
C SER A 24 -7.49 7.22 12.31
N SER A 25 -6.88 6.93 13.46
CA SER A 25 -7.61 6.50 14.67
C SER A 25 -8.36 7.66 15.36
N TYR A 26 -7.78 8.87 15.38
CA TYR A 26 -8.41 10.12 15.89
C TYR A 26 -9.25 10.86 14.85
N GLY A 27 -8.84 10.87 13.57
CA GLY A 27 -9.49 11.63 12.49
C GLY A 27 -10.67 10.91 11.83
N SER A 28 -10.95 9.66 12.21
CA SER A 28 -12.15 8.94 11.81
C SER A 28 -13.37 9.36 12.65
N GLY A 29 -13.60 10.67 12.77
CA GLY A 29 -14.81 11.19 13.41
C GLY A 29 -16.10 10.67 12.77
N SER A 30 -16.03 10.13 11.55
CA SER A 30 -17.11 9.37 10.94
C SER A 30 -16.93 7.86 11.15
N VAL A 31 -17.97 7.23 11.68
CA VAL A 31 -18.16 5.76 11.71
C VAL A 31 -17.91 5.15 10.32
N LEU A 32 -18.26 5.90 9.27
CA LEU A 32 -18.06 5.50 7.88
C LEU A 32 -16.58 5.28 7.54
N ALA A 33 -15.68 6.19 7.92
CA ALA A 33 -14.25 6.05 7.65
C ALA A 33 -13.69 4.79 8.31
N ARG A 34 -14.12 4.48 9.55
CA ARG A 34 -13.70 3.26 10.26
C ARG A 34 -14.19 1.99 9.55
N LYS A 35 -15.46 1.96 9.13
CA LYS A 35 -16.02 0.83 8.37
C LYS A 35 -15.27 0.61 7.06
N ARG A 36 -14.96 1.68 6.34
CA ARG A 36 -14.20 1.62 5.09
C ARG A 36 -12.77 1.10 5.29
N THR A 37 -12.06 1.58 6.32
CA THR A 37 -10.74 1.03 6.69
C THR A 37 -10.83 -0.44 7.04
N SER A 38 -11.78 -0.82 7.91
CA SER A 38 -11.96 -2.22 8.31
C SER A 38 -12.24 -3.14 7.12
N TRP A 39 -13.06 -2.70 6.17
CA TRP A 39 -13.34 -3.47 4.96
C TRP A 39 -12.09 -3.66 4.09
N LEU A 40 -11.28 -2.60 3.91
CA LEU A 40 -10.02 -2.70 3.15
C LEU A 40 -9.05 -3.68 3.80
N LEU A 41 -8.88 -3.60 5.13
CA LEU A 41 -7.98 -4.50 5.85
C LEU A 41 -8.45 -5.96 5.78
N ASP A 42 -9.75 -6.22 5.94
CA ASP A 42 -10.32 -7.55 5.80
C ASP A 42 -10.14 -8.10 4.37
N LEU A 43 -10.45 -7.29 3.36
CA LEU A 43 -10.25 -7.65 1.96
C LEU A 43 -8.79 -8.03 1.70
N PHE A 44 -7.84 -7.16 2.06
CA PHE A 44 -6.44 -7.36 1.71
C PHE A 44 -5.80 -8.48 2.53
N ALA A 45 -5.90 -8.45 3.85
CA ALA A 45 -5.19 -9.39 4.72
C ALA A 45 -5.90 -10.75 4.82
N HIS A 46 -7.23 -10.78 4.85
CA HIS A 46 -7.97 -12.02 5.14
C HIS A 46 -8.54 -12.68 3.89
N GLN A 47 -9.11 -11.93 2.95
CA GLN A 47 -9.74 -12.50 1.75
C GLN A 47 -8.73 -12.72 0.62
N LYS A 48 -7.85 -11.74 0.37
CA LYS A 48 -6.91 -11.74 -0.75
C LYS A 48 -5.48 -12.12 -0.37
N LYS A 49 -5.20 -12.25 0.94
CA LYS A 49 -3.90 -12.69 1.48
C LYS A 49 -2.71 -11.89 0.91
N LEU A 50 -2.88 -10.57 0.88
CA LEU A 50 -1.83 -9.64 0.49
C LEU A 50 -0.98 -9.27 1.71
N ASP A 51 0.28 -8.90 1.48
CA ASP A 51 1.09 -8.24 2.49
C ASP A 51 0.56 -6.83 2.70
N VAL A 52 0.11 -6.53 3.93
CA VAL A 52 -0.47 -5.23 4.28
C VAL A 52 0.36 -4.54 5.36
N LEU A 53 0.73 -3.29 5.10
CA LEU A 53 1.29 -2.36 6.07
C LEU A 53 0.22 -1.34 6.47
N GLU A 54 -0.17 -1.39 7.74
CA GLU A 54 -1.11 -0.47 8.36
C GLU A 54 -0.40 0.78 8.87
N ILE A 55 -0.83 1.97 8.44
CA ILE A 55 -0.27 3.24 8.91
C ILE A 55 -1.39 4.09 9.52
N ASP A 56 -1.37 4.20 10.85
CA ASP A 56 -2.19 5.16 11.58
C ASP A 56 -1.54 6.54 11.50
N GLY A 57 -2.03 7.39 10.61
CA GLY A 57 -1.50 8.73 10.38
C GLY A 57 -1.57 9.65 11.60
N THR A 58 -2.22 9.26 12.69
CA THR A 58 -2.18 10.01 13.97
C THR A 58 -0.91 9.73 14.77
N LYS A 59 -0.36 8.51 14.63
CA LYS A 59 0.86 8.06 15.30
C LYS A 59 2.08 8.24 14.40
N HIS A 60 1.87 8.19 13.09
CA HIS A 60 2.92 8.24 12.07
C HIS A 60 2.82 9.52 11.24
N VAL A 61 3.19 10.66 11.86
CA VAL A 61 2.99 12.00 11.27
C VAL A 61 3.80 12.21 10.00
N GLU A 62 5.06 11.75 9.97
CA GLU A 62 5.93 11.92 8.80
C GLU A 62 5.50 11.01 7.65
N ASP A 63 5.16 9.75 7.91
CA ASP A 63 4.59 8.85 6.90
C ASP A 63 3.30 9.43 6.31
N ARG A 64 2.41 9.97 7.16
CA ARG A 64 1.19 10.64 6.70
C ARG A 64 1.49 11.82 5.78
N LYS A 65 2.42 12.70 6.16
CA LYS A 65 2.79 13.87 5.34
C LYS A 65 3.33 13.45 3.98
N HIS A 66 4.21 12.44 3.97
CA HIS A 66 4.76 11.86 2.75
C HIS A 66 3.65 11.27 1.86
N LEU A 67 2.81 10.40 2.40
CA LEU A 67 1.73 9.74 1.65
C LEU A 67 0.67 10.73 1.14
N TRP A 68 0.36 11.79 1.88
CA TRP A 68 -0.46 12.89 1.38
C TRP A 68 0.23 13.69 0.26
N GLY A 69 1.56 13.81 0.30
CA GLY A 69 2.34 14.36 -0.80
C GLY A 69 2.26 13.50 -2.06
N VAL A 70 2.25 12.16 -1.90
CA VAL A 70 2.12 11.19 -3.01
C VAL A 70 0.71 11.21 -3.60
N SER A 71 -0.34 11.20 -2.77
CA SER A 71 -1.74 11.16 -3.25
C SER A 71 -2.30 12.53 -3.65
N GLY A 72 -1.69 13.62 -3.16
CA GLY A 72 -2.22 14.98 -3.31
C GLY A 72 -3.50 15.24 -2.50
N ALA A 73 -3.95 14.30 -1.67
CA ALA A 73 -5.22 14.38 -0.94
C ALA A 73 -5.03 14.18 0.56
N LYS A 74 -5.72 14.98 1.38
CA LYS A 74 -5.73 14.86 2.85
C LYS A 74 -6.96 14.12 3.35
N SER A 75 -7.17 12.91 2.85
CA SER A 75 -8.35 12.08 3.13
C SER A 75 -7.96 10.73 3.73
N TYR A 76 -8.95 10.00 4.25
CA TYR A 76 -8.80 8.64 4.76
C TYR A 76 -10.03 7.79 4.40
N PRO A 77 -9.88 6.46 4.27
CA PRO A 77 -8.60 5.76 4.11
C PRO A 77 -7.99 6.02 2.73
N GLN A 78 -6.68 5.83 2.62
CA GLN A 78 -5.94 5.84 1.35
C GLN A 78 -5.12 4.55 1.21
N VAL A 79 -5.03 4.05 -0.02
CA VAL A 79 -4.33 2.82 -0.36
C VAL A 79 -3.19 3.12 -1.32
N PHE A 80 -2.04 2.53 -1.03
CA PHE A 80 -0.82 2.64 -1.84
C PHE A 80 -0.22 1.26 -2.06
N ILE A 81 0.67 1.17 -3.05
CA ILE A 81 1.58 0.05 -3.22
C ILE A 81 3.00 0.58 -3.00
N ARG A 82 3.73 -0.04 -2.07
CA ARG A 82 5.12 0.28 -1.76
C ARG A 82 6.04 -0.74 -2.40
N THR A 83 6.99 -0.29 -3.21
CA THR A 83 8.01 -1.14 -3.85
C THR A 83 9.36 -0.47 -3.72
N SER A 84 10.32 -1.13 -3.07
CA SER A 84 11.68 -0.64 -2.86
C SER A 84 11.71 0.76 -2.22
N GLY A 85 10.80 1.01 -1.28
CA GLY A 85 10.65 2.30 -0.60
C GLY A 85 9.94 3.40 -1.40
N VAL A 86 9.52 3.12 -2.63
CA VAL A 86 8.73 4.05 -3.46
C VAL A 86 7.24 3.74 -3.28
N ASP A 87 6.47 4.76 -2.93
CA ASP A 87 5.02 4.67 -2.76
C ASP A 87 4.29 5.13 -4.02
N LYS A 88 3.38 4.30 -4.52
CA LYS A 88 2.45 4.64 -5.59
C LYS A 88 1.03 4.70 -5.05
N TYR A 89 0.35 5.83 -5.24
CA TYR A 89 -1.05 5.96 -4.88
C TYR A 89 -1.94 5.09 -5.77
N VAL A 90 -2.87 4.36 -5.15
CA VAL A 90 -3.86 3.51 -5.83
C VAL A 90 -5.24 4.17 -5.80
N GLY A 91 -5.68 4.61 -4.62
CA GLY A 91 -7.03 5.14 -4.45
C GLY A 91 -7.49 5.15 -2.99
N GLY A 92 -8.77 5.43 -2.78
CA GLY A 92 -9.47 5.24 -1.52
C GLY A 92 -10.32 3.97 -1.51
N TYR A 93 -11.27 3.92 -0.58
CA TYR A 93 -12.23 2.80 -0.49
C TYR A 93 -13.06 2.62 -1.76
N GLU A 94 -13.61 3.70 -2.32
CA GLU A 94 -14.50 3.62 -3.49
C GLU A 94 -13.77 3.07 -4.72
N ASP A 95 -12.51 3.46 -4.93
CA ASP A 95 -11.70 2.99 -6.04
C ASP A 95 -11.42 1.48 -5.93
N VAL A 96 -11.02 1.02 -4.74
CA VAL A 96 -10.75 -0.41 -4.50
C VAL A 96 -12.04 -1.23 -4.57
N HIS A 97 -13.16 -0.71 -4.06
CA HIS A 97 -14.46 -1.37 -4.20
C HIS A 97 -14.84 -1.55 -5.66
N SER A 98 -14.71 -0.50 -6.46
CA SER A 98 -14.95 -0.56 -7.90
C SER A 98 -14.04 -1.60 -8.58
N MET A 99 -12.76 -1.69 -8.20
CA MET A 99 -11.84 -2.69 -8.78
C MET A 99 -12.27 -4.14 -8.49
N VAL A 100 -12.86 -4.39 -7.32
CA VAL A 100 -13.42 -5.71 -6.99
C VAL A 100 -14.65 -5.99 -7.84
N GLU A 101 -15.54 -5.02 -8.00
CA GLU A 101 -16.76 -5.17 -8.80
C GLU A 101 -16.48 -5.34 -10.29
N THR A 102 -15.40 -4.73 -10.81
CA THR A 102 -15.01 -4.79 -12.22
C THR A 102 -13.93 -5.83 -12.53
N ASP A 103 -13.57 -6.69 -11.58
CA ASP A 103 -12.54 -7.74 -11.71
C ASP A 103 -11.14 -7.23 -12.15
N THR A 104 -10.81 -5.97 -11.83
CA THR A 104 -9.49 -5.34 -12.13
C THR A 104 -8.55 -5.32 -10.93
N PHE A 105 -9.01 -5.88 -9.80
CA PHE A 105 -8.28 -5.92 -8.54
C PHE A 105 -6.88 -6.54 -8.70
N TRP A 106 -6.80 -7.74 -9.28
CA TRP A 106 -5.53 -8.47 -9.36
C TRP A 106 -4.53 -7.86 -10.33
N ASP A 107 -4.99 -7.15 -11.34
CA ASP A 107 -4.10 -6.41 -12.24
C ASP A 107 -3.41 -5.25 -11.50
N THR A 108 -4.12 -4.64 -10.56
CA THR A 108 -3.59 -3.53 -9.75
C THR A 108 -2.66 -4.02 -8.65
N PHE A 109 -3.02 -5.09 -7.93
CA PHE A 109 -2.29 -5.61 -6.77
C PHE A 109 -1.35 -6.78 -7.10
N LYS A 110 -0.98 -6.92 -8.37
CA LYS A 110 -0.11 -8.01 -8.85
C LYS A 110 1.23 -8.00 -8.11
N GLY A 111 1.61 -9.16 -7.57
CA GLY A 111 2.86 -9.35 -6.85
C GLY A 111 2.82 -8.99 -5.36
N CYS A 112 1.71 -8.43 -4.87
CA CYS A 112 1.54 -8.12 -3.44
C CYS A 112 1.12 -9.34 -2.60
N ALA A 113 0.70 -10.43 -3.23
CA ALA A 113 0.32 -11.68 -2.55
C ALA A 113 1.55 -12.47 -2.10
N GLU A 114 1.43 -13.26 -1.05
CA GLU A 114 2.42 -14.29 -0.70
C GLU A 114 2.63 -15.27 -1.87
N GLU A 115 3.89 -15.65 -2.13
CA GLU A 115 4.18 -16.71 -3.10
C GLU A 115 3.47 -17.99 -2.63
N GLY A 116 2.55 -18.48 -3.46
CA GLY A 116 1.67 -19.62 -3.13
C GLY A 116 0.21 -19.25 -2.86
N SER A 117 -0.15 -17.96 -2.83
CA SER A 117 -1.53 -17.51 -2.59
C SER A 117 -2.33 -17.14 -3.87
N GLY A 118 -1.87 -17.55 -5.05
CA GLY A 118 -2.45 -17.10 -6.33
C GLY A 118 -2.93 -18.22 -7.26
N ARG A 119 -4.25 -18.46 -7.21
CA ARG A 119 -5.11 -19.40 -7.98
C ARG A 119 -5.20 -20.83 -7.47
#